data_AF-A0A8B0LSX8-F1
#
_entry.id   AF-A0A8B0LSX8-F1
#
_cell.length_a   1.000
_cell.length_b   1.000
_cell.length_c   1.000
_cell.angle_alpha   90.00
_cell.angle_beta   90.00
_cell.angle_gamma   90.00
#
_symmetry.space_group_name_H-M   'P 1'
#
loop_
_entity.id
_entity.type
_entity.pdbx_description
1 polymer ?
#
loop_
_entity_poly.entity_id
_entity_poly.type
_entity_poly.pdbx_seq_one_letter_code
_entity_poly.pdbx_strand_id
1 'polypeptide(L)'
;NTAHELGHKKTAVERWLAKLALAPTGYGHFCIEHNRGHHRDVATPEDPASSRMGESYYRFIAREIPGAFRRAWTIEGERLDRKGLSRWSLQNDIVHTGLVTLLLWGGIVLWLGIAVAPFLFLQALVAYSLLSSANYVEHYGMLRQKLASGRYERPEPRHSWNSNHVLSNILLYQLQRHSDH
;
A
#
# COMPACT_ATOMS: atom_id res chain seq x y z
N ASN A 1 3.36 8.51 3.07
CA ASN A 1 2.54 9.74 3.19
C ASN A 1 2.41 10.47 1.86
N THR A 2 3.47 11.12 1.33
CA THR A 2 3.39 11.83 0.03
C THR A 2 2.95 10.93 -1.13
N ALA A 3 3.49 9.71 -1.22
CA ALA A 3 3.07 8.75 -2.24
C ALA A 3 1.61 8.28 -2.11
N HIS A 4 1.08 8.22 -0.89
CA HIS A 4 -0.31 7.85 -0.62
C HIS A 4 -1.25 8.92 -1.19
N GLU A 5 -1.02 10.18 -0.83
CA GLU A 5 -1.84 11.30 -1.30
C GLU A 5 -1.74 11.51 -2.82
N LEU A 6 -0.53 11.39 -3.39
CA LEU A 6 -0.32 11.46 -4.84
C LEU A 6 -0.96 10.28 -5.59
N GLY A 7 -0.97 9.09 -4.98
CA GLY A 7 -1.56 7.88 -5.55
C GLY A 7 -3.07 7.99 -5.74
N HIS A 8 -3.76 8.79 -4.91
CA HIS A 8 -5.19 9.06 -5.01
C HIS A 8 -5.56 10.09 -6.10
N LYS A 9 -4.58 10.83 -6.64
CA LYS A 9 -4.83 11.81 -7.72
C LYS A 9 -5.04 11.09 -9.07
N LYS A 10 -5.89 11.68 -9.92
CA LYS A 10 -6.28 11.09 -11.23
C LYS A 10 -5.31 11.41 -12.36
N THR A 11 -4.47 12.41 -12.16
CA THR A 11 -3.54 12.94 -13.15
C THR A 11 -2.33 12.02 -13.35
N ALA A 12 -1.84 11.95 -14.59
CA ALA A 12 -0.69 11.11 -14.95
C ALA A 12 0.61 11.54 -14.25
N VAL A 13 0.81 12.84 -14.05
CA VAL A 13 2.00 13.40 -13.40
C VAL A 13 2.05 12.99 -11.93
N GLU A 14 0.98 13.21 -11.17
CA GLU A 14 0.91 12.86 -9.75
C GLU A 14 1.05 11.35 -9.54
N ARG A 15 0.43 10.52 -10.38
CA ARG A 15 0.61 9.07 -10.30
C ARG A 15 2.04 8.65 -10.62
N TRP A 16 2.74 9.37 -11.48
CA TRP A 16 4.16 9.11 -11.74
C TRP A 16 5.06 9.58 -10.58
N LEU A 17 4.76 10.73 -9.98
CA LEU A 17 5.43 11.20 -8.76
C LEU A 17 5.20 10.25 -7.57
N ALA A 18 4.01 9.66 -7.44
CA ALA A 18 3.73 8.62 -6.44
C ALA A 18 4.66 7.41 -6.63
N LYS A 19 4.82 6.96 -7.87
CA LYS A 19 5.73 5.85 -8.23
C LYS A 19 7.18 6.17 -7.89
N LEU A 20 7.64 7.39 -8.19
CA LEU A 20 8.99 7.84 -7.81
C LEU A 20 9.17 7.91 -6.30
N ALA A 21 8.19 8.41 -5.57
CA ALA A 21 8.25 8.52 -4.12
C ALA A 21 8.27 7.15 -3.41
N LEU A 22 7.77 6.09 -4.05
CA LEU A 22 7.84 4.70 -3.56
C LEU A 22 9.09 3.95 -4.03
N ALA A 23 9.83 4.47 -5.01
CA ALA A 23 11.01 3.80 -5.55
C ALA A 23 12.13 3.60 -4.50
N PRO A 24 12.43 4.55 -3.59
CA PRO A 24 13.42 4.31 -2.55
C PRO A 24 13.10 3.09 -1.69
N THR A 25 11.83 2.84 -1.39
CA THR A 25 11.41 1.76 -0.48
C THR A 25 11.10 0.46 -1.20
N GLY A 26 10.98 0.46 -2.53
CA GLY A 26 10.55 -0.71 -3.31
C GLY A 26 9.06 -1.02 -3.18
N TYR A 27 8.26 -0.11 -2.63
CA TYR A 27 6.85 -0.34 -2.31
C TYR A 27 5.89 0.02 -3.46
N GLY A 28 6.32 -0.17 -4.72
CA GLY A 28 5.59 0.28 -5.90
C GLY A 28 4.22 -0.37 -6.12
N HIS A 29 3.95 -1.52 -5.48
CA HIS A 29 2.66 -2.20 -5.53
C HIS A 29 1.60 -1.59 -4.61
N PHE A 30 2.00 -0.73 -3.66
CA PHE A 30 1.12 -0.13 -2.66
C PHE A 30 -0.09 0.57 -3.28
N CYS A 31 0.12 1.48 -4.26
CA CYS A 31 -1.00 2.24 -4.85
C CYS A 31 -2.03 1.35 -5.56
N ILE A 32 -1.64 0.16 -6.05
CA ILE A 32 -2.57 -0.77 -6.69
C ILE A 32 -3.40 -1.47 -5.63
N GLU A 33 -2.72 -2.04 -4.64
CA GLU A 33 -3.36 -2.76 -3.54
C GLU A 33 -4.27 -1.82 -2.76
N HIS A 34 -3.76 -0.68 -2.34
CA HIS A 34 -4.45 0.26 -1.51
C HIS A 34 -5.72 0.78 -2.22
N ASN A 35 -5.56 1.38 -3.40
CA ASN A 35 -6.64 2.08 -4.07
C ASN A 35 -7.70 1.15 -4.68
N ARG A 36 -7.33 -0.06 -5.13
CA ARG A 36 -8.24 -0.98 -5.84
C ARG A 36 -8.60 -2.23 -5.02
N GLY A 37 -7.84 -2.51 -3.98
CA GLY A 37 -8.04 -3.62 -3.07
C GLY A 37 -8.53 -3.12 -1.71
N HIS A 38 -7.64 -2.53 -0.92
CA HIS A 38 -7.89 -2.19 0.46
C HIS A 38 -9.16 -1.35 0.63
N HIS A 39 -9.33 -0.19 -0.04
CA HIS A 39 -10.56 0.60 0.11
C HIS A 39 -11.85 -0.17 -0.23
N ARG A 40 -11.78 -1.17 -1.12
CA ARG A 40 -12.95 -1.99 -1.48
C ARG A 40 -13.32 -2.97 -0.36
N ASP A 41 -12.32 -3.66 0.18
CA ASP A 41 -12.51 -4.75 1.15
C ASP A 41 -12.09 -4.35 2.58
N VAL A 42 -11.87 -3.05 2.84
CA VAL A 42 -11.48 -2.51 4.15
C VAL A 42 -12.43 -3.01 5.23
N ALA A 43 -11.88 -3.36 6.38
CA ALA A 43 -12.56 -4.01 7.49
C ALA A 43 -13.28 -5.32 7.11
N THR A 44 -12.80 -6.09 6.13
CA THR A 44 -13.28 -7.46 5.86
C THR A 44 -12.17 -8.50 6.07
N PRO A 45 -12.50 -9.79 6.30
CA PRO A 45 -11.51 -10.86 6.45
C PRO A 45 -10.58 -11.07 5.25
N GLU A 46 -11.02 -10.67 4.04
CA GLU A 46 -10.27 -10.79 2.80
C GLU A 46 -9.22 -9.69 2.62
N ASP A 47 -9.29 -8.62 3.40
CA ASP A 47 -8.36 -7.51 3.31
C ASP A 47 -7.09 -7.75 4.14
N PRO A 48 -5.91 -7.82 3.51
CA PRO A 48 -4.65 -8.03 4.22
C PRO A 48 -4.32 -6.86 5.14
N ALA A 49 -4.73 -5.63 4.80
CA ALA A 49 -4.42 -4.41 5.54
C ALA A 49 -5.37 -4.10 6.71
N SER A 50 -6.42 -4.90 6.91
CA SER A 50 -7.28 -4.82 8.09
C SER A 50 -6.75 -5.69 9.23
N SER A 51 -6.39 -5.06 10.35
CA SER A 51 -5.88 -5.73 11.55
C SER A 51 -7.02 -6.30 12.40
N ARG A 52 -6.85 -7.55 12.84
CA ARG A 52 -7.91 -8.28 13.54
C ARG A 52 -7.90 -7.97 15.04
N MET A 53 -9.05 -8.08 15.68
CA MET A 53 -9.14 -7.96 17.14
C MET A 53 -8.24 -9.01 17.80
N GLY A 54 -7.33 -8.56 18.68
CA GLY A 54 -6.37 -9.42 19.37
C GLY A 54 -5.17 -9.86 18.51
N GLU A 55 -5.05 -9.43 17.26
CA GLU A 55 -3.86 -9.70 16.45
C GLU A 55 -2.70 -8.84 16.93
N SER A 56 -1.52 -9.43 17.14
CA SER A 56 -0.32 -8.65 17.44
C SER A 56 0.20 -7.97 16.19
N TYR A 57 0.83 -6.80 16.35
CA TYR A 57 1.43 -6.06 15.24
C TYR A 57 2.37 -6.92 14.39
N TYR A 58 3.20 -7.77 15.01
CA TYR A 58 4.13 -8.65 14.29
C TYR A 58 3.41 -9.73 13.46
N ARG A 59 2.31 -10.29 13.98
CA ARG A 59 1.49 -11.25 13.23
C ARG A 59 0.78 -10.57 12.06
N PHE A 60 0.32 -9.33 12.29
CA PHE A 60 -0.28 -8.50 11.28
C PHE A 60 0.69 -8.22 10.12
N ILE A 61 1.87 -7.65 10.36
CA ILE A 61 2.82 -7.32 9.27
C ILE A 61 3.28 -8.55 8.49
N ALA A 62 3.43 -9.70 9.16
CA ALA A 62 3.80 -10.96 8.52
C ALA A 62 2.69 -11.48 7.57
N ARG A 63 1.44 -11.09 7.82
CA ARG A 63 0.28 -11.39 6.97
C ARG A 63 0.06 -10.30 5.91
N GLU A 64 0.13 -9.04 6.32
CA GLU A 64 -0.21 -7.86 5.54
C GLU A 64 0.76 -7.64 4.39
N ILE A 65 2.07 -7.54 4.64
CA ILE A 65 3.07 -7.23 3.61
C ILE A 65 3.02 -8.22 2.42
N PRO A 66 3.14 -9.55 2.63
CA PRO A 66 3.10 -10.48 1.51
C PRO A 66 1.68 -10.68 0.97
N GLY A 67 0.64 -10.44 1.77
CA GLY A 67 -0.76 -10.47 1.33
C GLY A 67 -1.07 -9.32 0.36
N ALA A 68 -0.62 -8.11 0.71
CA ALA A 68 -0.76 -6.90 -0.07
C ALA A 68 -0.07 -7.05 -1.42
N PHE A 69 1.18 -7.54 -1.45
CA PHE A 69 1.88 -7.79 -2.72
C PHE A 69 1.14 -8.78 -3.62
N ARG A 70 0.71 -9.93 -3.08
CA ARG A 70 -0.01 -10.95 -3.87
C ARG A 70 -1.32 -10.40 -4.43
N ARG A 71 -2.06 -9.65 -3.63
CA ARG A 71 -3.33 -9.04 -4.04
C ARG A 71 -3.12 -7.97 -5.10
N ALA A 72 -2.11 -7.12 -4.94
CA ALA A 72 -1.71 -6.14 -5.95
C ALA A 72 -1.37 -6.80 -7.29
N TRP A 73 -0.59 -7.89 -7.25
CA TRP A 73 -0.20 -8.65 -8.44
C TRP A 73 -1.39 -9.26 -9.16
N THR A 74 -2.36 -9.81 -8.41
CA THR A 74 -3.61 -10.32 -8.99
C THR A 74 -4.43 -9.20 -9.63
N ILE A 75 -4.69 -8.09 -8.91
CA ILE A 75 -5.48 -6.95 -9.42
C ILE A 75 -4.85 -6.37 -10.69
N GLU A 76 -3.53 -6.23 -10.70
CA GLU A 76 -2.82 -5.69 -11.86
C GLU A 76 -2.76 -6.68 -13.02
N GLY A 77 -2.63 -7.97 -12.72
CA GLY A 77 -2.76 -9.05 -13.69
C GLY A 77 -4.11 -9.02 -14.39
N GLU A 78 -5.22 -8.92 -13.64
CA GLU A 78 -6.57 -8.81 -14.22
C GLU A 78 -6.72 -7.59 -15.14
N ARG A 79 -6.08 -6.46 -14.80
CA ARG A 79 -6.08 -5.26 -15.66
C ARG A 79 -5.36 -5.52 -16.98
N LEU A 80 -4.25 -6.25 -16.96
CA LEU A 80 -3.46 -6.58 -18.14
C LEU A 80 -4.12 -7.67 -18.98
N ASP A 81 -4.74 -8.66 -18.34
CA ASP A 81 -5.49 -9.73 -19.00
C ASP A 81 -6.66 -9.13 -19.80
N ARG A 82 -7.39 -8.14 -19.25
CA ARG A 82 -8.42 -7.37 -19.98
C ARG A 82 -7.90 -6.59 -21.19
N LYS A 83 -6.59 -6.36 -21.27
CA LYS A 83 -5.91 -5.68 -22.38
C LYS A 83 -5.19 -6.66 -23.33
N GLY A 84 -5.25 -7.97 -23.07
CA GLY A 84 -4.51 -8.97 -23.81
C GLY A 84 -2.99 -8.85 -23.67
N LEU A 85 -2.49 -8.30 -22.55
CA LEU A 85 -1.07 -8.06 -22.31
C LEU A 85 -0.50 -9.06 -21.30
N SER A 86 0.79 -9.38 -21.46
CA SER A 86 1.52 -10.18 -20.47
C SER A 86 1.60 -9.45 -19.12
N ARG A 87 1.47 -10.23 -18.03
CA ARG A 87 1.71 -9.77 -16.66
C ARG A 87 3.14 -9.27 -16.43
N TRP A 88 4.09 -9.66 -17.27
CA TRP A 88 5.48 -9.18 -17.22
C TRP A 88 5.76 -7.98 -18.12
N SER A 89 4.76 -7.43 -18.80
CA SER A 89 4.94 -6.26 -19.65
C SER A 89 5.36 -5.02 -18.86
N LEU A 90 6.05 -4.08 -19.52
CA LEU A 90 6.35 -2.75 -18.94
C LEU A 90 5.09 -1.92 -18.66
N GLN A 91 3.93 -2.34 -19.16
CA GLN A 91 2.65 -1.75 -18.78
C GLN A 91 2.16 -2.21 -17.41
N ASN A 92 2.77 -3.25 -16.80
CA ASN A 92 2.51 -3.62 -15.42
C ASN A 92 3.15 -2.58 -14.50
N ASP A 93 2.33 -1.88 -13.71
CA ASP A 93 2.79 -0.84 -12.80
C ASP A 93 3.77 -1.38 -11.75
N ILE A 94 3.64 -2.64 -11.31
CA ILE A 94 4.55 -3.31 -10.37
C ILE A 94 5.91 -3.60 -11.03
N VAL A 95 5.91 -4.12 -12.25
CA VAL A 95 7.15 -4.38 -13.00
C VAL A 95 7.89 -3.07 -13.27
N HIS A 96 7.17 -2.06 -13.76
CA HIS A 96 7.73 -0.75 -14.05
C HIS A 96 8.34 -0.09 -12.79
N THR A 97 7.62 -0.07 -11.67
CA THR A 97 8.13 0.51 -10.41
C THR A 97 9.27 -0.31 -9.80
N GLY A 98 9.25 -1.63 -9.95
CA GLY A 98 10.35 -2.51 -9.59
C GLY A 98 11.63 -2.18 -10.36
N LEU A 99 11.52 -1.96 -11.68
CA LEU A 99 12.66 -1.54 -12.50
C LEU A 99 13.22 -0.17 -12.09
N VAL A 100 12.35 0.81 -11.80
CA VAL A 100 12.79 2.12 -11.28
C VAL A 100 13.53 1.97 -9.95
N THR A 101 13.03 1.12 -9.05
CA THR A 101 13.70 0.81 -7.77
C THR A 101 15.06 0.16 -7.99
N LEU A 102 15.15 -0.83 -8.89
CA LEU A 102 16.39 -1.52 -9.21
C LEU A 102 17.43 -0.57 -9.82
N LEU A 103 17.01 0.34 -10.70
CA LEU A 103 17.89 1.36 -11.27
C LEU A 103 18.39 2.33 -10.19
N LEU A 104 17.51 2.78 -9.29
CA LEU A 104 17.88 3.66 -8.19
C LEU A 104 18.87 2.99 -7.23
N TRP A 105 18.53 1.80 -6.74
CA TRP A 105 19.37 1.05 -5.80
C TRP A 105 20.69 0.62 -6.45
N GLY A 106 20.62 0.15 -7.70
CA GLY A 106 21.80 -0.18 -8.50
C GLY A 106 22.72 1.02 -8.67
N GLY A 107 22.18 2.20 -8.99
CA GLY A 107 22.96 3.44 -9.09
C GLY A 107 23.64 3.82 -7.78
N ILE A 108 22.93 3.72 -6.64
CA ILE A 108 23.49 4.02 -5.32
C ILE A 108 24.59 3.00 -4.95
N VAL A 109 24.38 1.72 -5.20
CA VAL A 109 25.37 0.65 -4.95
C VAL A 109 26.59 0.80 -5.85
N LEU A 110 26.42 1.16 -7.12
CA LEU A 110 27.54 1.42 -8.03
C LEU A 110 28.35 2.65 -7.59
N TRP A 111 27.69 3.66 -7.03
CA TRP A 111 28.33 4.89 -6.58
C TRP A 111 29.05 4.76 -5.22
N LEU A 112 28.40 4.15 -4.22
CA LEU A 112 28.88 4.09 -2.84
C LEU A 112 29.47 2.72 -2.45
N GLY A 113 29.40 1.74 -3.36
CA GLY A 113 29.82 0.37 -3.13
C GLY A 113 28.73 -0.50 -2.49
N ILE A 114 28.92 -1.82 -2.55
CA ILE A 114 27.96 -2.82 -2.05
C ILE A 114 27.67 -2.71 -0.54
N ALA A 115 28.56 -2.09 0.22
CA ALA A 115 28.40 -1.86 1.66
C ALA A 115 27.15 -1.03 2.01
N VAL A 116 26.60 -0.25 1.07
CA VAL A 116 25.35 0.50 1.28
C VAL A 116 24.09 -0.38 1.20
N ALA A 117 24.16 -1.56 0.58
CA ALA A 117 22.99 -2.39 0.33
C ALA A 117 22.22 -2.78 1.61
N PRO A 118 22.87 -3.19 2.73
CA PRO A 118 22.16 -3.46 3.98
C PRO A 118 21.37 -2.25 4.51
N PHE A 119 21.88 -1.03 4.32
CA PHE A 119 21.17 0.19 4.74
C PHE A 119 19.96 0.48 3.85
N LEU A 120 20.05 0.21 2.53
CA LEU A 120 18.92 0.30 1.61
C LEU A 120 17.82 -0.71 1.97
N PHE A 121 18.19 -1.94 2.33
CA PHE A 121 17.23 -2.92 2.83
C PHE A 121 16.61 -2.52 4.17
N LEU A 122 17.43 -2.06 5.12
CA LEU A 122 16.96 -1.67 6.44
C LEU A 122 15.99 -0.49 6.37
N GLN A 123 16.29 0.55 5.59
CA GLN A 123 15.35 1.66 5.44
C GLN A 123 14.04 1.21 4.81
N ALA A 124 14.08 0.28 3.83
CA ALA A 124 12.86 -0.22 3.18
C ALA A 124 11.98 -0.97 4.19
N LEU A 125 12.60 -1.81 5.04
CA LEU A 125 11.89 -2.51 6.12
C LEU A 125 11.27 -1.52 7.12
N VAL A 126 12.00 -0.48 7.51
CA VAL A 126 11.47 0.58 8.39
C VAL A 126 10.30 1.30 7.73
N ALA A 127 10.42 1.65 6.45
CA ALA A 127 9.34 2.33 5.72
C ALA A 127 8.08 1.47 5.58
N TYR A 128 8.24 0.17 5.28
CA TYR A 128 7.13 -0.79 5.27
C TYR A 128 6.48 -0.89 6.64
N SER A 129 7.28 -1.07 7.69
CA SER A 129 6.78 -1.13 9.07
C SER A 129 6.00 0.13 9.45
N LEU A 130 6.51 1.32 9.15
CA LEU A 130 5.83 2.58 9.43
C LEU A 130 4.48 2.67 8.71
N LEU A 131 4.41 2.30 7.42
CA LEU A 131 3.13 2.30 6.69
C LEU A 131 2.16 1.26 7.24
N SER A 132 2.62 0.03 7.49
CA SER A 132 1.79 -1.03 8.08
C SER A 132 1.35 -0.66 9.51
N SER A 133 2.09 0.18 10.24
CA SER A 133 1.66 0.66 11.57
C SER A 133 0.44 1.58 11.48
N ALA A 134 0.35 2.41 10.43
CA ALA A 134 -0.84 3.20 10.16
C ALA A 134 -2.03 2.28 9.88
N ASN A 135 -1.91 1.35 8.91
CA ASN A 135 -2.96 0.36 8.60
C ASN A 135 -3.40 -0.42 9.85
N TYR A 136 -2.42 -0.86 10.67
CA TYR A 136 -2.69 -1.63 11.88
C TYR A 136 -3.54 -0.84 12.88
N VAL A 137 -3.22 0.43 13.10
CA VAL A 137 -3.96 1.26 14.06
C VAL A 137 -5.30 1.69 13.47
N GLU A 138 -5.34 2.12 12.21
CA GLU A 138 -6.55 2.62 11.53
C GLU A 138 -7.64 1.54 11.45
N HIS A 139 -7.29 0.26 11.34
CA HIS A 139 -8.28 -0.81 11.17
C HIS A 139 -8.40 -1.77 12.35
N TYR A 140 -7.78 -1.46 13.49
CA TYR A 140 -7.69 -2.40 14.60
C TYR A 140 -9.05 -2.87 15.11
N GLY A 141 -9.34 -4.16 14.93
CA GLY A 141 -10.55 -4.78 15.44
C GLY A 141 -11.83 -4.38 14.71
N MET A 142 -11.72 -3.68 13.58
CA MET A 142 -12.87 -3.32 12.75
C MET A 142 -13.29 -4.48 11.87
N LEU A 143 -14.61 -4.73 11.79
CA LEU A 143 -15.17 -5.78 10.95
C LEU A 143 -16.55 -5.37 10.40
N ARG A 144 -16.65 -5.29 9.07
CA ARG A 144 -17.90 -5.11 8.34
C ARG A 144 -18.74 -6.36 8.39
N GLN A 145 -20.05 -6.18 8.53
CA GLN A 145 -20.98 -7.30 8.53
C GLN A 145 -21.27 -7.76 7.10
N LYS A 146 -21.51 -9.07 6.92
CA LYS A 146 -22.12 -9.60 5.69
C LYS A 146 -23.63 -9.43 5.77
N LEU A 147 -24.19 -8.82 4.74
CA LEU A 147 -25.62 -8.69 4.55
C LEU A 147 -26.24 -10.03 4.12
N ALA A 148 -27.55 -10.18 4.25
CA ALA A 148 -28.29 -11.35 3.75
C ALA A 148 -28.05 -11.63 2.25
N SER A 149 -27.68 -10.61 1.47
CA SER A 149 -27.29 -10.74 0.05
C SER A 149 -25.92 -11.41 -0.19
N GLY A 150 -25.16 -11.71 0.87
CA GLY A 150 -23.78 -12.23 0.79
C GLY A 150 -22.70 -11.17 0.59
N ARG A 151 -23.09 -9.90 0.31
CA ARG A 151 -22.16 -8.76 0.21
C ARG A 151 -21.90 -8.12 1.56
N TYR A 152 -20.73 -7.52 1.74
CA TYR A 152 -20.43 -6.69 2.91
C TYR A 152 -21.20 -5.37 2.90
N GLU A 153 -21.49 -4.82 4.08
CA GLU A 153 -21.94 -3.43 4.28
C GLU A 153 -21.05 -2.45 3.51
N ARG A 154 -21.53 -1.26 3.13
CA ARG A 154 -20.65 -0.28 2.48
C ARG A 154 -19.56 0.21 3.47
N PRO A 155 -18.36 0.59 2.99
CA PRO A 155 -17.39 1.30 3.84
C PRO A 155 -18.04 2.57 4.41
N GLU A 156 -17.76 2.85 5.68
CA GLU A 156 -18.35 3.93 6.47
C GLU A 156 -17.29 4.41 7.46
N PRO A 157 -17.38 5.63 8.01
CA PRO A 157 -16.38 6.15 8.94
C PRO A 157 -16.11 5.27 10.16
N ARG A 158 -17.09 4.49 10.63
CA ARG A 158 -16.91 3.51 11.73
C ARG A 158 -15.99 2.33 11.39
N HIS A 159 -15.61 2.15 10.12
CA HIS A 159 -14.69 1.10 9.66
C HIS A 159 -13.23 1.55 9.66
N SER A 160 -12.94 2.74 10.19
CA SER A 160 -11.60 3.27 10.39
C SER A 160 -11.52 4.07 11.68
N TRP A 161 -10.46 3.87 12.45
CA TRP A 161 -10.06 4.78 13.52
C TRP A 161 -9.40 6.01 12.90
N ASN A 162 -10.09 7.15 12.95
CA ASN A 162 -9.53 8.41 12.44
C ASN A 162 -9.05 9.32 13.57
N SER A 163 -8.08 10.17 13.24
CA SER A 163 -7.62 11.24 14.12
C SER A 163 -7.74 12.59 13.42
N ASN A 164 -8.49 13.53 14.02
CA ASN A 164 -8.70 14.86 13.44
C ASN A 164 -7.65 15.90 13.93
N HIS A 165 -6.56 15.46 14.57
CA HIS A 165 -5.55 16.39 15.10
C HIS A 165 -4.75 17.06 13.98
N VAL A 166 -4.64 18.40 14.05
CA VAL A 166 -3.97 19.25 13.04
C VAL A 166 -2.52 18.85 12.80
N LEU A 167 -1.77 18.50 13.85
CA LEU A 167 -0.38 18.09 13.73
C LEU A 167 -0.23 16.75 12.96
N SER A 168 -1.12 15.78 13.23
CA SER A 168 -1.18 14.52 12.50
C SER A 168 -1.60 14.73 11.04
N ASN A 169 -2.56 15.63 10.78
CA ASN A 169 -2.97 16.03 9.42
C ASN A 169 -1.81 16.54 8.58
N ILE A 170 -0.92 17.34 9.17
CA ILE A 170 0.24 17.91 8.49
C ILE A 170 1.35 16.86 8.33
N LEU A 171 1.72 16.14 9.39
CA LEU A 171 2.88 15.22 9.36
C LEU A 171 2.63 13.94 8.57
N LEU A 172 1.39 13.44 8.59
CA LEU A 172 1.03 12.21 7.90
C LEU A 172 0.35 12.46 6.54
N TYR A 173 0.21 13.72 6.12
CA TYR A 173 -0.54 14.09 4.91
C TYR A 173 -1.94 13.48 4.89
N GLN A 174 -2.70 13.75 5.95
CA GLN A 174 -4.09 13.28 6.13
C GLN A 174 -4.30 11.76 6.13
N LEU A 175 -3.24 10.94 6.23
CA LEU A 175 -3.35 9.47 6.24
C LEU A 175 -4.42 8.95 7.22
N GLN A 176 -4.46 9.51 8.44
CA GLN A 176 -5.45 9.20 9.50
C GLN A 176 -6.89 9.62 9.22
N ARG A 177 -7.22 10.14 8.03
CA ARG A 177 -8.60 10.35 7.57
C ARG A 177 -8.94 9.30 6.51
N HIS A 178 -8.49 8.07 6.73
CA HIS A 178 -8.67 6.97 5.79
C HIS A 178 -10.14 6.75 5.41
N SER A 179 -11.10 7.03 6.31
CA SER A 179 -12.53 6.94 5.98
C SER A 179 -13.04 7.94 4.92
N ASP A 180 -12.31 9.02 4.68
CA ASP A 180 -12.71 10.09 3.76
C ASP A 180 -12.32 9.76 2.30
N HIS A 181 -11.59 8.65 2.10
CA HIS A 181 -11.09 8.14 0.82
C HIS A 181 -11.88 6.92 0.33
#